data_AF-A0A175VT96-F1
#
_entry.id   AF-A0A175VT96-F1
#
_cell.length_a   1.000
_cell.length_b   1.000
_cell.length_c   1.000
_cell.angle_alpha   90.00
_cell.angle_beta   90.00
_cell.angle_gamma   90.00
#
_symmetry.space_group_name_H-M   'P 1'
#
loop_
_entity.id
_entity.type
_entity.pdbx_description
1 polymer ?
#
loop_
_entity_poly.entity_id
_entity_poly.type
_entity_poly.pdbx_seq_one_letter_code
_entity_poly.pdbx_strand_id
1 'polypeptide(L)'
;MSPGATPKPSPPPITTESSSQKLSPISLYSRYALAGAVCCSFTHAILTPIDIVKTRIQLEPQNYNRGIVGGLRRVVAGEGAGALTLGLGPTVAGYFLQGGFKFGGYEFFKTSAIDALGYESALKNRYAVYLGSSALAELAGDIALCPFEAVRIRLVSQPGFARGMWDGFVRMAGEEGLRGLYSGLGPIVMKQVPYTVASFVVYENALEQIYRHVDKSTVSGAAITGINIASGLIAGVVAAVVSHPADTLLSKINKDKGATTESTLSRLYKLSREMGIRGSFSGVRARIVMVGGMTAVQFAIYGDIKKALGATGGIEIK
;
A
#
# COMPACT_ATOMS: atom_id res chain seq x y z
N MET A 1 -55.81 15.71 52.17
CA MET A 1 -55.42 14.55 51.35
C MET A 1 -54.78 15.09 50.07
N SER A 2 -53.48 14.88 49.86
CA SER A 2 -52.80 15.39 48.66
C SER A 2 -53.37 14.76 47.38
N PRO A 3 -53.46 15.52 46.26
CA PRO A 3 -54.07 15.05 45.02
C PRO A 3 -53.27 13.89 44.41
N GLY A 4 -53.98 12.83 44.03
CA GLY A 4 -53.41 11.62 43.42
C GLY A 4 -52.67 11.93 42.13
N ALA A 5 -51.39 11.56 42.09
CA ALA A 5 -50.57 11.66 40.89
C ALA A 5 -51.17 10.79 39.78
N THR A 6 -51.56 11.42 38.68
CA THR A 6 -51.96 10.75 37.44
C THR A 6 -50.82 9.87 36.92
N PRO A 7 -51.07 8.59 36.56
CA PRO A 7 -50.01 7.68 36.13
C PRO A 7 -49.37 8.15 34.83
N LYS A 8 -48.03 8.21 34.80
CA LYS A 8 -47.26 8.48 33.58
C LYS A 8 -47.50 7.37 32.55
N PRO A 9 -47.69 7.69 31.26
CA PRO A 9 -47.84 6.70 30.21
C PRO A 9 -46.61 5.80 30.12
N SER A 10 -46.82 4.48 30.03
CA SER A 10 -45.76 3.51 29.79
C SER A 10 -45.09 3.77 28.43
N PRO A 11 -43.76 3.75 28.35
CA PRO A 11 -43.06 3.97 27.09
C PRO A 11 -43.39 2.86 26.08
N PRO A 12 -43.49 3.18 24.77
CA PRO A 12 -43.79 2.19 23.75
C PRO A 12 -42.71 1.10 23.70
N PRO A 13 -43.07 -0.14 23.33
CA PRO A 13 -42.13 -1.25 23.30
C PRO A 13 -41.00 -0.97 22.32
N ILE A 14 -39.77 -1.13 22.81
CA ILE A 14 -38.54 -1.01 22.03
C ILE A 14 -38.61 -2.06 20.92
N THR A 15 -38.95 -1.64 19.70
CA THR A 15 -38.79 -2.46 18.51
C THR A 15 -37.31 -2.77 18.38
N THR A 16 -36.97 -4.05 18.53
CA THR A 16 -35.64 -4.62 18.29
C THR A 16 -35.26 -4.31 16.84
N GLU A 17 -34.61 -3.18 16.63
CA GLU A 17 -34.09 -2.80 15.33
C GLU A 17 -33.13 -3.89 14.87
N SER A 18 -33.51 -4.48 13.72
CA SER A 18 -32.72 -5.27 12.79
C SER A 18 -31.32 -5.61 13.30
N SER A 19 -31.14 -6.89 13.67
CA SER A 19 -29.83 -7.50 13.74
C SER A 19 -29.12 -7.25 12.41
N SER A 20 -28.26 -6.23 12.36
CA SER A 20 -27.23 -6.14 11.34
C SER A 20 -26.47 -7.46 11.48
N GLN A 21 -26.70 -8.40 10.57
CA GLN A 21 -25.99 -9.67 10.56
C GLN A 21 -24.51 -9.32 10.50
N LYS A 22 -23.81 -9.38 11.64
CA LYS A 22 -22.37 -9.18 11.68
C LYS A 22 -21.78 -10.26 10.80
N LEU A 23 -21.26 -9.85 9.65
CA LEU A 23 -20.58 -10.73 8.71
C LEU A 23 -19.58 -11.63 9.47
N SER A 24 -19.48 -12.90 9.09
CA SER A 24 -18.45 -13.78 9.65
C SER A 24 -17.07 -13.13 9.44
N PRO A 25 -16.15 -13.16 10.42
CA PRO A 25 -14.82 -12.53 10.30
C PRO A 25 -14.10 -12.89 8.99
N ILE A 26 -14.17 -14.16 8.58
CA ILE A 26 -13.57 -14.66 7.33
C ILE A 26 -14.16 -13.98 6.09
N SER A 27 -15.49 -13.80 6.08
CA SER A 27 -16.18 -13.12 4.98
C SER A 27 -15.84 -11.63 4.91
N LEU A 28 -15.50 -11.02 6.04
CA LEU A 28 -15.12 -9.62 6.13
C LEU A 28 -13.67 -9.40 5.70
N TYR A 29 -12.73 -10.24 6.16
CA TYR A 29 -11.33 -10.18 5.71
C TYR A 29 -11.17 -10.46 4.22
N SER A 30 -11.92 -11.41 3.67
CA SER A 30 -11.85 -11.71 2.22
C SER A 30 -12.37 -10.55 1.36
N ARG A 31 -13.38 -9.81 1.84
CA ARG A 31 -13.85 -8.59 1.18
C ARG A 31 -12.83 -7.46 1.26
N TYR A 32 -12.16 -7.29 2.40
CA TYR A 32 -11.06 -6.32 2.50
C TYR A 32 -9.86 -6.70 1.64
N ALA A 33 -9.51 -7.98 1.59
CA ALA A 33 -8.48 -8.50 0.72
C ALA A 33 -8.82 -8.23 -0.75
N LEU A 34 -10.06 -8.53 -1.18
CA LEU A 34 -10.49 -8.27 -2.56
C LEU A 34 -10.48 -6.77 -2.89
N ALA A 35 -10.97 -5.92 -1.99
CA ALA A 35 -10.95 -4.48 -2.16
C ALA A 35 -9.51 -3.95 -2.30
N GLY A 36 -8.60 -4.41 -1.44
CA GLY A 36 -7.19 -4.08 -1.49
C GLY A 36 -6.49 -4.58 -2.75
N ALA A 37 -6.78 -5.81 -3.15
CA ALA A 37 -6.22 -6.44 -4.33
C ALA A 37 -6.60 -5.67 -5.60
N VAL A 38 -7.88 -5.34 -5.76
CA VAL A 38 -8.36 -4.55 -6.92
C VAL A 38 -7.79 -3.14 -6.90
N CYS A 39 -7.76 -2.46 -5.74
CA CYS A 39 -7.26 -1.09 -5.68
C CYS A 39 -5.75 -0.98 -5.97
N CYS A 40 -4.93 -1.87 -5.39
CA CYS A 40 -3.49 -1.90 -5.67
C CYS A 40 -3.23 -2.26 -7.13
N SER A 41 -3.87 -3.31 -7.64
CA SER A 41 -3.71 -3.73 -9.03
C SER A 41 -4.08 -2.61 -10.02
N PHE A 42 -5.23 -1.96 -9.82
CA PHE A 42 -5.68 -0.86 -10.68
C PHE A 42 -4.74 0.35 -10.64
N THR A 43 -4.36 0.80 -9.44
CA THR A 43 -3.51 1.98 -9.30
C THR A 43 -2.11 1.77 -9.87
N HIS A 44 -1.53 0.59 -9.68
CA HIS A 44 -0.24 0.26 -10.27
C HIS A 44 -0.32 -0.01 -11.78
N ALA A 45 -1.44 -0.55 -12.29
CA ALA A 45 -1.67 -0.66 -13.73
C ALA A 45 -1.68 0.70 -14.42
N ILE A 46 -2.38 1.69 -13.87
CA ILE A 46 -2.40 3.07 -14.40
C ILE A 46 -0.99 3.69 -14.40
N LEU A 47 -0.18 3.37 -13.40
CA LEU A 47 1.16 3.95 -13.24
C LEU A 47 2.26 3.17 -13.98
N THR A 48 1.93 2.05 -14.63
CA THR A 48 2.87 1.22 -15.39
C THR A 48 3.65 2.01 -16.45
N PRO A 49 3.04 2.88 -17.29
CA PRO A 49 3.80 3.68 -18.26
C PRO A 49 4.83 4.61 -17.60
N ILE A 50 4.49 5.20 -16.46
CA ILE A 50 5.39 6.08 -15.70
C ILE A 50 6.55 5.26 -15.14
N ASP A 51 6.27 4.07 -14.63
CA ASP A 51 7.30 3.20 -14.07
C ASP A 51 8.26 2.65 -15.12
N ILE A 52 7.78 2.37 -16.33
CA ILE A 52 8.63 2.03 -17.47
C ILE A 52 9.60 3.17 -17.72
N VAL A 53 9.12 4.41 -17.82
CA VAL A 53 9.99 5.58 -18.00
C VAL A 53 10.99 5.74 -16.85
N LYS A 54 10.57 5.56 -15.59
CA LYS A 54 11.50 5.60 -14.46
C LYS A 54 12.60 4.55 -14.58
N THR A 55 12.22 3.32 -14.93
CA THR A 55 13.16 2.20 -15.08
C THR A 55 14.14 2.48 -16.23
N ARG A 56 13.65 3.00 -17.36
CA ARG A 56 14.50 3.39 -18.50
C ARG A 56 15.43 4.56 -18.18
N ILE A 57 14.99 5.55 -17.41
CA ILE A 57 15.86 6.62 -16.91
C ILE A 57 16.96 6.07 -15.99
N GLN A 58 16.65 5.07 -15.17
CA GLN A 58 17.63 4.45 -14.27
C GLN A 58 18.69 3.63 -15.03
N LEU A 59 18.32 3.00 -16.15
CA LEU A 59 19.23 2.21 -16.99
C LEU A 59 20.02 3.08 -17.97
N GLU A 60 19.35 4.01 -18.63
CA GLU A 60 19.88 4.83 -19.73
C GLU A 60 19.47 6.30 -19.57
N PRO A 61 20.00 7.01 -18.56
CA PRO A 61 19.58 8.37 -18.24
C PRO A 61 19.79 9.33 -19.42
N GLN A 62 20.84 9.15 -20.22
CA GLN A 62 21.13 10.02 -21.37
C GLN A 62 20.05 9.96 -22.46
N ASN A 63 19.37 8.82 -22.60
CA ASN A 63 18.37 8.59 -23.64
C ASN A 63 16.97 9.01 -23.18
N TYR A 64 16.61 8.73 -21.92
CA TYR A 64 15.24 8.84 -21.44
C TYR A 64 14.98 9.97 -20.44
N ASN A 65 16.02 10.61 -19.87
CA ASN A 65 15.85 11.68 -18.88
C ASN A 65 15.42 13.02 -19.52
N ARG A 66 14.18 13.06 -20.01
CA ARG A 66 13.55 14.23 -20.66
C ARG A 66 12.24 14.62 -19.96
N GLY A 67 12.19 14.42 -18.64
CA GLY A 67 10.95 14.46 -17.87
C GLY A 67 10.01 13.29 -18.19
N ILE A 68 8.89 13.18 -17.46
CA ILE A 68 7.94 12.06 -17.62
C ILE A 68 7.37 12.02 -19.04
N VAL A 69 6.86 13.14 -19.54
CA VAL A 69 6.24 13.23 -20.88
C VAL A 69 7.27 12.99 -21.98
N GLY A 70 8.47 13.56 -21.86
CA GLY A 70 9.54 13.35 -22.85
C GLY A 70 10.05 11.91 -22.84
N GLY A 71 10.16 11.28 -21.67
CA GLY A 71 10.50 9.87 -21.53
C GLY A 71 9.44 8.96 -22.16
N LEU A 72 8.14 9.22 -21.91
CA LEU A 72 7.04 8.49 -22.55
C LEU A 72 7.10 8.59 -24.07
N ARG A 73 7.24 9.80 -24.61
CA ARG A 73 7.38 10.03 -26.06
C ARG A 73 8.60 9.31 -26.63
N ARG A 74 9.72 9.30 -25.90
CA ARG A 74 10.93 8.60 -26.35
C ARG A 74 10.75 7.09 -26.42
N VAL A 75 10.11 6.48 -25.41
CA VAL A 75 9.77 5.05 -25.42
C VAL A 75 8.88 4.73 -26.62
N VAL A 76 7.80 5.49 -26.83
CA VAL A 76 6.89 5.27 -27.96
C VAL A 76 7.60 5.44 -29.31
N ALA A 77 8.46 6.45 -29.46
CA ALA A 77 9.19 6.70 -30.69
C ALA A 77 10.27 5.64 -30.99
N GLY A 78 10.84 5.00 -29.97
CA GLY A 78 11.90 4.00 -30.13
C GLY A 78 11.39 2.56 -30.21
N GLU A 79 10.37 2.22 -29.44
CA GLU A 79 9.92 0.84 -29.20
C GLU A 79 8.42 0.63 -29.52
N GLY A 80 7.72 1.70 -29.92
CA GLY A 80 6.29 1.68 -30.19
C GLY A 80 5.40 1.86 -28.94
N ALA A 81 4.12 2.12 -29.16
CA ALA A 81 3.16 2.36 -28.08
C ALA A 81 2.98 1.14 -27.15
N GLY A 82 3.14 -0.08 -27.68
CA GLY A 82 3.07 -1.32 -26.90
C GLY A 82 4.15 -1.43 -25.82
N ALA A 83 5.28 -0.72 -25.96
CA ALA A 83 6.33 -0.73 -24.94
C ALA A 83 5.86 -0.13 -23.60
N LEU A 84 4.80 0.69 -23.60
CA LEU A 84 4.19 1.27 -22.39
C LEU A 84 3.38 0.26 -21.56
N THR A 85 3.17 -0.96 -22.05
CA THR A 85 2.50 -2.04 -21.31
C THR A 85 3.46 -3.15 -20.89
N LEU A 86 4.78 -2.99 -21.12
CA LEU A 86 5.78 -3.94 -20.68
C LEU A 86 5.73 -4.12 -19.16
N GLY A 87 5.65 -5.37 -18.72
CA GLY A 87 5.54 -5.69 -17.29
C GLY A 87 4.15 -5.40 -16.69
N LEU A 88 3.14 -5.02 -17.48
CA LEU A 88 1.77 -4.82 -16.96
C LEU A 88 1.21 -6.10 -16.32
N GLY A 89 1.39 -7.25 -16.96
CA GLY A 89 0.95 -8.55 -16.43
C GLY A 89 1.47 -8.85 -15.03
N PRO A 90 2.80 -8.90 -14.80
CA PRO A 90 3.33 -9.09 -13.45
C PRO A 90 2.98 -7.95 -12.50
N THR A 91 2.88 -6.70 -12.98
CA THR A 91 2.41 -5.58 -12.13
C THR A 91 1.01 -5.85 -11.60
N VAL A 92 0.05 -6.15 -12.49
CA VAL A 92 -1.35 -6.43 -12.13
C VAL A 92 -1.45 -7.60 -11.16
N ALA A 93 -0.80 -8.72 -11.45
CA ALA A 93 -0.86 -9.92 -10.62
C ALA A 93 -0.16 -9.75 -9.28
N GLY A 94 1.05 -9.18 -9.28
CA GLY A 94 1.83 -8.92 -8.09
C GLY A 94 1.14 -7.96 -7.13
N TYR A 95 0.68 -6.81 -7.63
CA TYR A 95 -0.03 -5.83 -6.79
C TYR A 95 -1.45 -6.27 -6.41
N PHE A 96 -2.08 -7.18 -7.15
CA PHE A 96 -3.30 -7.83 -6.69
C PHE A 96 -3.04 -8.67 -5.44
N LEU A 97 -2.03 -9.55 -5.47
CA LEU A 97 -1.67 -10.36 -4.32
C LEU A 97 -1.20 -9.50 -3.14
N GLN A 98 -0.29 -8.57 -3.40
CA GLN A 98 0.22 -7.64 -2.39
C GLN A 98 -0.92 -6.84 -1.75
N GLY A 99 -1.83 -6.28 -2.54
CA GLY A 99 -2.97 -5.52 -2.03
C GLY A 99 -3.91 -6.38 -1.19
N GLY A 100 -4.11 -7.64 -1.58
CA GLY A 100 -4.87 -8.62 -0.81
C GLY A 100 -4.29 -8.87 0.57
N PHE A 101 -2.98 -9.15 0.64
CA PHE A 101 -2.27 -9.34 1.90
C PHE A 101 -2.18 -8.05 2.72
N LYS A 102 -1.92 -6.91 2.08
CA LYS A 102 -1.80 -5.62 2.75
C LYS A 102 -3.09 -5.20 3.45
N PHE A 103 -4.21 -5.12 2.74
CA PHE A 103 -5.46 -4.63 3.33
C PHE A 103 -6.22 -5.72 4.08
N GLY A 104 -6.31 -6.92 3.52
CA GLY A 104 -6.96 -8.05 4.18
C GLY A 104 -6.18 -8.55 5.39
N GLY A 105 -4.85 -8.66 5.25
CA GLY A 105 -3.96 -9.05 6.34
C GLY A 105 -3.89 -7.99 7.43
N TYR A 106 -3.94 -6.69 7.10
CA TYR A 106 -4.00 -5.65 8.13
C TYR A 106 -5.23 -5.82 9.03
N GLU A 107 -6.41 -6.00 8.45
CA GLU A 107 -7.66 -6.18 9.20
C GLU A 107 -7.64 -7.50 10.00
N PHE A 108 -7.08 -8.56 9.42
CA PHE A 108 -6.87 -9.84 10.11
C PHE A 108 -5.95 -9.67 11.32
N PHE A 109 -4.72 -9.19 11.13
CA PHE A 109 -3.74 -9.04 12.21
C PHE A 109 -4.16 -8.00 13.26
N LYS A 110 -4.87 -6.93 12.86
CA LYS A 110 -5.43 -5.94 13.78
C LYS A 110 -6.47 -6.59 14.67
N THR A 111 -7.42 -7.31 14.08
CA THR A 111 -8.47 -7.99 14.85
C THR A 111 -7.90 -9.08 15.75
N SER A 112 -6.98 -9.90 15.24
CA SER A 112 -6.30 -10.92 16.06
C SER A 112 -5.52 -10.31 17.22
N ALA A 113 -4.87 -9.16 17.04
CA ALA A 113 -4.18 -8.46 18.12
C ALA A 113 -5.16 -7.90 19.15
N ILE A 114 -6.31 -7.35 18.72
CA ILE A 114 -7.38 -6.87 19.62
C ILE A 114 -7.96 -8.03 20.42
N ASP A 115 -8.26 -9.15 19.77
CA ASP A 115 -8.81 -10.34 20.42
C ASP A 115 -7.83 -10.95 21.43
N ALA A 116 -6.53 -10.95 21.12
CA ALA A 116 -5.49 -11.48 22.00
C ALA A 116 -5.17 -10.58 23.21
N LEU A 117 -5.16 -9.25 23.02
CA LEU A 117 -4.85 -8.29 24.10
C LEU A 117 -6.08 -7.93 24.95
N GLY A 118 -7.28 -8.11 24.39
CA GLY A 118 -8.51 -7.51 24.88
C GLY A 118 -8.64 -6.04 24.44
N TYR A 119 -9.89 -5.60 24.26
CA TYR A 119 -10.21 -4.28 23.69
C TYR A 119 -9.56 -3.11 24.44
N GLU A 120 -9.62 -3.09 25.78
CA GLU A 120 -9.03 -2.03 26.61
C GLU A 120 -7.50 -1.95 26.49
N SER A 121 -6.82 -3.10 26.47
CA SER A 121 -5.36 -3.15 26.31
C SER A 121 -4.94 -2.77 24.89
N ALA A 122 -5.70 -3.20 23.89
CA ALA A 122 -5.49 -2.83 22.50
C ALA A 122 -5.69 -1.32 22.28
N LEU A 123 -6.70 -0.71 22.93
CA LEU A 123 -6.92 0.73 22.94
C LEU A 123 -5.73 1.51 23.51
N LYS A 124 -5.21 1.06 24.66
CA LYS A 124 -4.02 1.65 25.31
C LYS A 124 -2.77 1.50 24.46
N ASN A 125 -2.65 0.40 23.72
CA ASN A 125 -1.51 0.08 22.87
C ASN A 125 -1.82 0.24 21.36
N ARG A 126 -2.76 1.12 20.99
CA ARG A 126 -3.31 1.22 19.63
C ARG A 126 -2.24 1.37 18.55
N TYR A 127 -1.20 2.17 18.81
CA TYR A 127 -0.10 2.34 17.87
C TYR A 127 0.72 1.06 17.70
N ALA A 128 0.96 0.29 18.77
CA ALA A 128 1.65 -0.99 18.65
C ALA A 128 0.83 -2.00 17.81
N VAL A 129 -0.50 -1.99 17.98
CA VAL A 129 -1.42 -2.78 17.14
C VAL A 129 -1.32 -2.32 15.68
N TYR A 130 -1.51 -1.04 15.38
CA TYR A 130 -1.44 -0.53 14.01
C TYR A 130 -0.08 -0.79 13.34
N LEU A 131 1.02 -0.51 14.05
CA LEU A 131 2.38 -0.73 13.57
C LEU A 131 2.64 -2.22 13.30
N GLY A 132 2.31 -3.10 14.25
CA GLY A 132 2.54 -4.54 14.14
C GLY A 132 1.70 -5.17 13.03
N SER A 133 0.40 -4.86 12.99
CA SER A 133 -0.53 -5.41 12.00
C SER A 133 -0.20 -4.96 10.59
N SER A 134 0.14 -3.68 10.39
CA SER A 134 0.52 -3.16 9.07
C SER A 134 1.87 -3.68 8.60
N ALA A 135 2.85 -3.83 9.51
CA ALA A 135 4.15 -4.39 9.17
C ALA A 135 4.07 -5.87 8.76
N LEU A 136 3.31 -6.69 9.50
CA LEU A 136 3.12 -8.11 9.17
C LEU A 136 2.34 -8.30 7.86
N ALA A 137 1.28 -7.51 7.66
CA ALA A 137 0.50 -7.53 6.43
C ALA A 137 1.34 -7.15 5.21
N GLU A 138 2.14 -6.08 5.31
CA GLU A 138 3.02 -5.66 4.22
C GLU A 138 4.13 -6.67 3.97
N LEU A 139 4.75 -7.24 5.00
CA LEU A 139 5.78 -8.26 4.83
C LEU A 139 5.25 -9.49 4.07
N ALA A 140 4.03 -9.95 4.39
CA ALA A 140 3.39 -11.03 3.64
C ALA A 140 3.10 -10.62 2.19
N GLY A 141 2.65 -9.38 1.98
CA GLY A 141 2.45 -8.80 0.65
C GLY A 141 3.74 -8.71 -0.16
N ASP A 142 4.86 -8.33 0.46
CA ASP A 142 6.19 -8.22 -0.15
C ASP A 142 6.72 -9.57 -0.61
N ILE A 143 6.54 -10.60 0.23
CA ILE A 143 6.89 -11.98 -0.13
C ILE A 143 6.09 -12.43 -1.36
N ALA A 144 4.78 -12.16 -1.39
CA ALA A 144 3.93 -12.50 -2.53
C ALA A 144 4.26 -11.69 -3.79
N LEU A 145 4.61 -10.41 -3.64
CA LEU A 145 4.91 -9.49 -4.75
C LEU A 145 6.27 -9.76 -5.39
N CYS A 146 7.29 -10.07 -4.57
CA CYS A 146 8.68 -10.15 -4.99
C CYS A 146 8.92 -10.92 -6.31
N PRO A 147 8.40 -12.15 -6.49
CA PRO A 147 8.58 -12.88 -7.74
C PRO A 147 8.03 -12.13 -8.96
N PHE A 148 6.89 -11.44 -8.83
CA PHE A 148 6.30 -10.66 -9.92
C PHE A 148 7.11 -9.40 -10.22
N GLU A 149 7.56 -8.70 -9.17
CA GLU A 149 8.40 -7.52 -9.33
C GLU A 149 9.73 -7.88 -10.03
N ALA A 150 10.30 -9.05 -9.73
CA ALA A 150 11.49 -9.55 -10.40
C ALA A 150 11.26 -9.76 -11.91
N VAL A 151 10.16 -10.42 -12.30
CA VAL A 151 9.80 -10.62 -13.72
C VAL A 151 9.49 -9.29 -14.42
N ARG A 152 8.74 -8.40 -13.76
CA ARG A 152 8.43 -7.06 -14.26
C ARG A 152 9.71 -6.29 -14.58
N ILE A 153 10.66 -6.24 -13.64
CA ILE A 153 11.93 -5.56 -13.84
C ILE A 153 12.67 -6.14 -15.04
N ARG A 154 12.75 -7.47 -15.20
CA ARG A 154 13.40 -8.10 -16.36
C ARG A 154 12.72 -7.76 -17.68
N LEU A 155 11.39 -7.85 -17.75
CA LEU A 155 10.63 -7.49 -18.96
C LEU A 155 10.80 -6.02 -19.36
N VAL A 156 10.91 -5.11 -18.39
CA VAL A 156 11.05 -3.68 -18.65
C VAL A 156 12.50 -3.29 -18.94
N SER A 157 13.47 -3.93 -18.28
CA SER A 157 14.90 -3.58 -18.39
C SER A 157 15.62 -4.26 -19.54
N GLN A 158 15.14 -5.42 -19.99
CA GLN A 158 15.80 -6.23 -21.02
C GLN A 158 14.80 -6.48 -22.17
N PRO A 159 14.82 -5.65 -23.22
CA PRO A 159 14.02 -5.88 -24.42
C PRO A 159 14.23 -7.30 -24.97
N GLY A 160 13.13 -8.03 -25.19
CA GLY A 160 13.19 -9.40 -25.70
C GLY A 160 13.54 -10.49 -24.66
N PHE A 161 13.62 -10.16 -23.37
CA PHE A 161 13.88 -11.15 -22.32
C PHE A 161 12.83 -12.26 -22.27
N ALA A 162 11.55 -11.91 -22.32
CA ALA A 162 10.47 -12.89 -22.34
C ALA A 162 9.22 -12.31 -23.01
N ARG A 163 8.33 -13.19 -23.47
CA ARG A 163 7.08 -12.83 -24.15
C ARG A 163 6.00 -12.32 -23.19
N GLY A 164 6.14 -12.59 -21.90
CA GLY A 164 5.17 -12.21 -20.89
C GLY A 164 5.53 -12.74 -19.51
N MET A 165 4.59 -12.64 -18.58
CA MET A 165 4.78 -12.98 -17.17
C MET A 165 5.24 -14.44 -16.97
N TRP A 166 4.51 -15.42 -17.52
CA TRP A 166 4.80 -16.83 -17.33
C TRP A 166 6.12 -17.27 -17.97
N ASP A 167 6.38 -16.81 -19.20
CA ASP A 167 7.64 -17.05 -19.88
C ASP A 167 8.82 -16.44 -19.10
N GLY A 168 8.64 -15.23 -18.57
CA GLY A 168 9.62 -14.58 -17.69
C GLY A 168 9.86 -15.36 -16.40
N PHE A 169 8.82 -15.89 -15.77
CA PHE A 169 8.96 -16.76 -14.60
C PHE A 169 9.77 -18.01 -14.89
N VAL A 170 9.40 -18.74 -15.94
CA VAL A 170 10.06 -20.00 -16.34
C VAL A 170 11.54 -19.72 -16.66
N ARG A 171 11.81 -18.67 -17.44
CA ARG A 171 13.17 -18.28 -17.80
C ARG A 171 14.01 -17.90 -16.58
N MET A 172 13.49 -17.02 -15.71
CA MET A 172 14.21 -16.61 -14.50
C MET A 172 14.47 -17.78 -13.55
N ALA A 173 13.48 -18.64 -13.34
CA ALA A 173 13.63 -19.82 -12.50
C ALA A 173 14.66 -20.81 -13.09
N GLY A 174 14.74 -20.92 -14.42
CA GLY A 174 15.75 -21.72 -15.09
C GLY A 174 17.17 -21.14 -15.04
N GLU A 175 17.31 -19.82 -15.24
CA GLU A 175 18.63 -19.15 -15.29
C GLU A 175 19.22 -18.88 -13.89
N GLU A 176 18.39 -18.52 -12.91
CA GLU A 176 18.85 -18.01 -11.60
C GLU A 176 18.28 -18.81 -10.41
N GLY A 177 17.45 -19.81 -10.68
CA GLY A 177 16.71 -20.53 -9.66
C GLY A 177 15.63 -19.69 -8.98
N LEU A 178 14.89 -20.30 -8.05
CA LEU A 178 13.89 -19.60 -7.24
C LEU A 178 14.50 -18.48 -6.39
N ARG A 179 15.78 -18.58 -6.04
CA ARG A 179 16.51 -17.53 -5.31
C ARG A 179 16.61 -16.24 -6.13
N GLY A 180 16.73 -16.32 -7.46
CA GLY A 180 16.73 -15.15 -8.34
C GLY A 180 15.45 -14.32 -8.23
N LEU A 181 14.29 -14.99 -8.17
CA LEU A 181 12.96 -14.36 -8.00
C LEU A 181 12.81 -13.61 -6.67
N TYR A 182 13.54 -14.03 -5.63
CA TYR A 182 13.51 -13.42 -4.30
C TYR A 182 14.72 -12.53 -3.98
N SER A 183 15.62 -12.32 -4.94
CA SER A 183 16.81 -11.49 -4.75
C SER A 183 16.50 -10.02 -4.43
N GLY A 184 15.29 -9.55 -4.82
CA GLY A 184 14.78 -8.21 -4.53
C GLY A 184 14.04 -8.07 -3.22
N LEU A 185 13.81 -9.14 -2.44
CA LEU A 185 12.92 -9.09 -1.27
C LEU A 185 13.40 -8.10 -0.20
N GLY A 186 14.70 -8.09 0.12
CA GLY A 186 15.27 -7.15 1.09
C GLY A 186 15.00 -5.67 0.71
N PRO A 187 15.40 -5.24 -0.50
CA PRO A 187 15.01 -3.96 -1.07
C PRO A 187 13.52 -3.62 -0.97
N ILE A 188 12.67 -4.57 -1.36
CA ILE A 188 11.21 -4.41 -1.37
C ILE A 188 10.72 -4.13 0.06
N VAL A 189 11.10 -4.96 1.03
CA VAL A 189 10.71 -4.83 2.44
C VAL A 189 11.18 -3.51 3.04
N MET A 190 12.43 -3.10 2.78
CA MET A 190 12.98 -1.83 3.29
C MET A 190 12.23 -0.61 2.75
N LYS A 191 11.63 -0.73 1.57
CA LYS A 191 10.86 0.35 0.96
C LYS A 191 9.39 0.32 1.39
N GLN A 192 8.75 -0.84 1.33
CA GLN A 192 7.31 -0.96 1.45
C GLN A 192 6.84 -0.99 2.90
N VAL A 193 7.52 -1.72 3.80
CA VAL A 193 7.10 -1.81 5.20
C VAL A 193 7.06 -0.44 5.88
N PRO A 194 8.13 0.40 5.85
CA PRO A 194 8.06 1.71 6.48
C PRO A 194 6.99 2.62 5.86
N TYR A 195 6.80 2.51 4.54
CA TYR A 195 5.79 3.27 3.82
C TYR A 195 4.37 2.86 4.22
N THR A 196 4.06 1.57 4.22
CA THR A 196 2.73 1.05 4.56
C THR A 196 2.40 1.29 6.02
N VAL A 197 3.36 1.08 6.92
CA VAL A 197 3.19 1.35 8.35
C VAL A 197 2.82 2.82 8.58
N ALA A 198 3.59 3.75 8.00
CA ALA A 198 3.28 5.17 8.11
C ALA A 198 1.93 5.53 7.46
N SER A 199 1.62 4.94 6.30
CA SER A 199 0.36 5.19 5.60
C SER A 199 -0.85 4.77 6.41
N PHE A 200 -0.86 3.55 6.96
CA PHE A 200 -1.98 3.03 7.74
C PHE A 200 -2.15 3.78 9.05
N VAL A 201 -1.07 4.02 9.80
CA VAL A 201 -1.15 4.77 11.06
C VAL A 201 -1.72 6.17 10.83
N VAL A 202 -1.23 6.90 9.82
CA VAL A 202 -1.70 8.26 9.55
C VAL A 202 -3.14 8.24 9.04
N TYR A 203 -3.48 7.27 8.18
CA TYR A 203 -4.83 7.13 7.65
C TYR A 203 -5.86 6.85 8.76
N GLU A 204 -5.58 5.90 9.67
CA GLU A 204 -6.45 5.58 10.80
C GLU A 204 -6.62 6.79 11.72
N ASN A 205 -5.54 7.50 12.04
CA ASN A 205 -5.61 8.72 12.85
C ASN A 205 -6.42 9.83 12.17
N ALA A 206 -6.27 10.01 10.85
CA ALA A 206 -7.04 10.99 10.10
C ALA A 206 -8.54 10.66 10.11
N LEU A 207 -8.90 9.38 9.91
CA LEU A 207 -10.28 8.93 9.99
C LEU A 207 -10.86 9.08 11.40
N GLU A 208 -10.14 8.64 12.43
CA GLU A 208 -10.55 8.80 13.84
C GLU A 208 -10.86 10.26 14.14
N GLN A 209 -9.98 11.18 13.74
CA GLN A 209 -10.15 12.60 14.04
C GLN A 209 -11.33 13.23 13.28
N ILE A 210 -11.58 12.82 12.05
CA ILE A 210 -12.72 13.29 11.26
C ILE A 210 -14.03 12.73 11.85
N TYR A 211 -14.10 11.42 12.11
CA TYR A 211 -15.31 10.76 12.59
C TYR A 211 -15.63 11.00 14.07
N ARG A 212 -14.73 11.65 14.83
CA ARG A 212 -15.07 12.24 16.14
C ARG A 212 -16.05 13.41 16.03
N HIS A 213 -16.03 14.12 14.91
CA HIS A 213 -16.84 15.33 14.67
C HIS A 213 -17.94 15.10 13.64
N VAL A 214 -17.89 13.96 12.93
CA VAL A 214 -18.79 13.63 11.83
C VAL A 214 -19.36 12.25 12.06
N ASP A 215 -20.69 12.15 12.19
CA ASP A 215 -21.35 10.85 12.28
C ASP A 215 -21.39 10.18 10.92
N LYS A 216 -20.61 9.10 10.77
CA LYS A 216 -20.51 8.27 9.57
C LYS A 216 -21.86 7.80 9.02
N SER A 217 -22.88 7.64 9.87
CA SER A 217 -24.23 7.21 9.46
C SER A 217 -25.02 8.30 8.73
N THR A 218 -24.67 9.57 8.95
CA THR A 218 -25.36 10.75 8.39
C THR A 218 -24.75 11.25 7.07
N VAL A 219 -23.56 10.75 6.71
CA VAL A 219 -22.77 11.25 5.59
C VAL A 219 -23.12 10.53 4.29
N SER A 220 -23.24 11.29 3.20
CA SER A 220 -23.48 10.72 1.87
C SER A 220 -22.32 9.84 1.38
N GLY A 221 -22.59 8.94 0.42
CA GLY A 221 -21.53 8.12 -0.17
C GLY A 221 -20.37 8.94 -0.74
N ALA A 222 -20.68 10.01 -1.47
CA ALA A 222 -19.68 10.90 -2.05
C ALA A 222 -18.82 11.61 -0.98
N ALA A 223 -19.42 12.00 0.15
CA ALA A 223 -18.68 12.64 1.23
C ALA A 223 -17.77 11.63 1.97
N ILE A 224 -18.18 10.37 2.12
CA ILE A 224 -17.29 9.30 2.62
C ILE A 224 -16.11 9.09 1.67
N THR A 225 -16.35 9.04 0.35
CA THR A 225 -15.28 8.95 -0.65
C THR A 225 -14.33 10.15 -0.54
N GLY A 226 -14.86 11.36 -0.39
CA GLY A 226 -14.07 12.58 -0.18
C GLY A 226 -13.20 12.52 1.09
N ILE A 227 -13.75 12.01 2.21
CA ILE A 227 -13.00 11.78 3.45
C ILE A 227 -11.87 10.77 3.20
N ASN A 228 -12.13 9.65 2.52
CA ASN A 228 -11.11 8.65 2.21
C ASN A 228 -10.00 9.23 1.31
N ILE A 229 -10.35 10.06 0.32
CA ILE A 229 -9.38 10.77 -0.55
C ILE A 229 -8.51 11.70 0.29
N ALA A 230 -9.12 12.54 1.13
CA ALA A 230 -8.39 13.51 1.95
C ALA A 230 -7.46 12.81 2.96
N SER A 231 -7.98 11.83 3.69
CA SER A 231 -7.18 11.02 4.62
C SER A 231 -6.08 10.25 3.89
N GLY A 232 -6.38 9.68 2.71
CA GLY A 232 -5.41 8.98 1.87
C GLY A 232 -4.32 9.90 1.34
N LEU A 233 -4.64 11.13 0.96
CA LEU A 233 -3.65 12.13 0.54
C LEU A 233 -2.72 12.50 1.70
N ILE A 234 -3.28 12.82 2.87
CA ILE A 234 -2.49 13.15 4.07
C ILE A 234 -1.59 11.96 4.44
N ALA A 235 -2.15 10.75 4.47
CA ALA A 235 -1.41 9.53 4.73
C ALA A 235 -0.27 9.32 3.73
N GLY A 236 -0.52 9.47 2.44
CA GLY A 236 0.48 9.30 1.40
C GLY A 236 1.60 10.34 1.47
N VAL A 237 1.28 11.61 1.77
CA VAL A 237 2.27 12.67 1.96
C VAL A 237 3.15 12.38 3.18
N VAL A 238 2.56 12.08 4.33
CA VAL A 238 3.32 11.79 5.55
C VAL A 238 4.14 10.52 5.38
N ALA A 239 3.56 9.45 4.82
CA ALA A 239 4.28 8.22 4.53
C ALA A 239 5.45 8.45 3.56
N ALA A 240 5.25 9.29 2.54
CA ALA A 240 6.31 9.68 1.61
C ALA A 240 7.45 10.45 2.29
N VAL A 241 7.20 11.20 3.36
CA VAL A 241 8.25 11.86 4.16
C VAL A 241 8.93 10.85 5.08
N VAL A 242 8.15 10.10 5.87
CA VAL A 242 8.64 9.17 6.90
C VAL A 242 9.51 8.05 6.31
N SER A 243 9.09 7.48 5.19
CA SER A 243 9.82 6.38 4.54
C SER A 243 10.88 6.84 3.53
N HIS A 244 11.08 8.16 3.36
CA HIS A 244 12.02 8.70 2.35
C HIS A 244 13.48 8.35 2.62
N PRO A 245 13.97 8.37 3.88
CA PRO A 245 15.34 7.97 4.18
C PRO A 245 15.64 6.53 3.75
N ALA A 246 14.70 5.61 3.99
CA ALA A 246 14.84 4.21 3.60
C ALA A 246 14.89 4.06 2.06
N ASP A 247 14.04 4.78 1.33
CA ASP A 247 14.02 4.78 -0.14
C ASP A 247 15.30 5.38 -0.74
N THR A 248 15.82 6.46 -0.14
CA THR A 248 17.09 7.08 -0.55
C THR A 248 18.27 6.15 -0.33
N LEU A 249 18.32 5.52 0.85
CA LEU A 249 19.35 4.55 1.20
C LEU A 249 19.34 3.35 0.25
N LEU A 250 18.15 2.83 -0.04
CA LEU A 250 17.96 1.73 -0.99
C LEU A 250 18.44 2.09 -2.41
N SER A 251 18.09 3.29 -2.86
CA SER A 251 18.48 3.79 -4.19
C SER A 251 20.00 3.88 -4.36
N LYS A 252 20.75 4.21 -3.30
CA LYS A 252 22.22 4.23 -3.34
C LYS A 252 22.81 2.83 -3.39
N ILE A 253 22.32 1.91 -2.56
CA ILE A 253 22.80 0.52 -2.56
C ILE A 253 22.63 -0.15 -3.92
N ASN A 254 21.51 0.12 -4.60
CA ASN A 254 21.25 -0.44 -5.92
C ASN A 254 22.18 0.11 -7.02
N LYS A 255 22.75 1.32 -6.84
CA LYS A 255 23.75 1.88 -7.75
C LYS A 255 25.14 1.28 -7.54
N ASP A 256 25.49 0.99 -6.29
CA ASP A 256 26.82 0.48 -5.92
C ASP A 256 26.92 -1.06 -5.98
N LYS A 257 26.32 -1.73 -6.97
CA LYS A 257 26.48 -3.19 -7.14
C LYS A 257 27.91 -3.62 -7.58
N GLY A 258 28.84 -2.68 -7.71
CA GLY A 258 30.24 -2.96 -8.00
C GLY A 258 31.00 -3.55 -6.82
N ALA A 259 31.43 -4.81 -6.97
CA ALA A 259 32.66 -5.40 -6.40
C ALA A 259 33.01 -5.14 -4.91
N THR A 260 32.07 -5.36 -3.97
CA THR A 260 32.42 -5.40 -2.53
C THR A 260 31.97 -6.68 -1.85
N THR A 261 32.87 -7.33 -1.11
CA THR A 261 32.63 -8.52 -0.26
C THR A 261 31.83 -8.20 1.01
N GLU A 262 31.45 -6.94 1.23
CA GLU A 262 30.79 -6.48 2.45
C GLU A 262 29.32 -6.92 2.53
N SER A 263 28.87 -7.19 3.76
CA SER A 263 27.46 -7.50 4.02
C SER A 263 26.56 -6.30 3.67
N THR A 264 25.35 -6.57 3.17
CA THR A 264 24.34 -5.54 2.85
C THR A 264 24.05 -4.63 4.05
N LEU A 265 24.04 -5.17 5.28
CA LEU A 265 23.80 -4.42 6.51
C LEU A 265 24.94 -3.47 6.86
N SER A 266 26.20 -3.90 6.71
CA SER A 266 27.36 -3.03 6.89
C SER A 266 27.33 -1.86 5.91
N ARG A 267 26.94 -2.11 4.66
CA ARG A 267 26.78 -1.08 3.62
C ARG A 267 25.65 -0.10 3.94
N LEU A 268 24.48 -0.62 4.34
CA LEU A 268 23.35 0.19 4.81
C LEU A 268 23.78 1.14 5.94
N TYR A 269 24.54 0.61 6.91
CA TYR A 269 25.02 1.38 8.04
C TYR A 269 26.05 2.46 7.64
N LYS A 270 27.02 2.14 6.78
CA LYS A 270 27.99 3.13 6.29
C LYS A 270 27.30 4.23 5.49
N LEU A 271 26.46 3.87 4.53
CA LEU A 271 25.73 4.81 3.69
C LEU A 271 24.77 5.70 4.49
N SER A 272 24.12 5.16 5.53
CA SER A 272 23.26 5.96 6.40
C SER A 272 24.05 7.01 7.19
N ARG A 273 25.29 6.70 7.61
CA ARG A 273 26.20 7.66 8.24
C ARG A 273 26.75 8.70 7.27
N GLU A 274 27.13 8.30 6.06
CA GLU A 274 27.68 9.19 5.03
C GLU A 274 26.65 10.18 4.47
N MET A 275 25.39 9.75 4.29
CA MET A 275 24.34 10.63 3.76
C MET A 275 24.01 11.80 4.68
N GLY A 276 24.06 11.55 6.00
CA GLY A 276 23.47 12.44 7.00
C GLY A 276 21.96 12.67 6.78
N ILE A 277 21.38 13.52 7.63
CA ILE A 277 19.94 13.81 7.61
C ILE A 277 19.55 14.53 6.31
N ARG A 278 20.32 15.54 5.88
CA ARG A 278 20.01 16.32 4.66
C ARG A 278 20.04 15.46 3.39
N GLY A 279 21.05 14.60 3.24
CA GLY A 279 21.16 13.70 2.09
C GLY A 279 20.02 12.69 2.05
N SER A 280 19.55 12.24 3.22
CA SER A 280 18.45 11.29 3.37
C SER A 280 17.09 11.82 2.92
N PHE A 281 16.92 13.13 2.68
CA PHE A 281 15.69 13.76 2.16
C PHE A 281 15.80 14.24 0.70
N SER A 282 16.87 13.86 -0.01
CA SER A 282 17.05 14.24 -1.42
C SER A 282 15.95 13.62 -2.30
N GLY A 283 15.23 14.46 -3.05
CA GLY A 283 14.14 14.01 -3.94
C GLY A 283 12.77 13.85 -3.27
N VAL A 284 12.62 14.21 -1.99
CA VAL A 284 11.36 14.02 -1.25
C VAL A 284 10.14 14.70 -1.91
N ARG A 285 10.32 15.85 -2.57
CA ARG A 285 9.23 16.58 -3.25
C ARG A 285 8.58 15.76 -4.36
N ALA A 286 9.40 15.11 -5.20
CA ALA A 286 8.89 14.27 -6.28
C ALA A 286 8.14 13.06 -5.73
N ARG A 287 8.64 12.49 -4.62
CA ARG A 287 8.00 11.38 -3.93
C ARG A 287 6.66 11.79 -3.31
N ILE A 288 6.58 12.94 -2.66
CA ILE A 288 5.33 13.48 -2.09
C ILE A 288 4.23 13.57 -3.15
N VAL A 289 4.54 14.13 -4.33
CA VAL A 289 3.55 14.28 -5.41
C VAL A 289 3.09 12.92 -5.93
N MET A 290 4.04 12.04 -6.25
CA MET A 290 3.73 10.74 -6.84
C MET A 290 3.00 9.82 -5.85
N VAL A 291 3.55 9.68 -4.65
CA VAL A 291 3.07 8.75 -3.63
C VAL A 291 1.81 9.30 -2.97
N GLY A 292 1.75 10.59 -2.65
CA GLY A 292 0.56 11.23 -2.10
C GLY A 292 -0.65 11.07 -3.03
N GLY A 293 -0.48 11.36 -4.32
CA GLY A 293 -1.54 11.17 -5.32
C GLY A 293 -1.95 9.71 -5.48
N MET A 294 -0.99 8.79 -5.58
CA MET A 294 -1.27 7.35 -5.68
C MET A 294 -2.05 6.85 -4.45
N THR A 295 -1.63 7.23 -3.24
CA THR A 295 -2.25 6.80 -1.98
C THR A 295 -3.68 7.31 -1.85
N ALA A 296 -3.92 8.56 -2.23
CA ALA A 296 -5.26 9.14 -2.26
C ALA A 296 -6.21 8.34 -3.15
N VAL A 297 -5.76 7.99 -4.37
CA VAL A 297 -6.54 7.15 -5.30
C VAL A 297 -6.73 5.74 -4.74
N GLN A 298 -5.70 5.13 -4.14
CA GLN A 298 -5.79 3.80 -3.53
C GLN A 298 -6.83 3.74 -2.42
N PHE A 299 -6.81 4.68 -1.47
CA PHE A 299 -7.78 4.70 -0.38
C PHE A 299 -9.19 5.10 -0.82
N ALA A 300 -9.33 5.91 -1.87
CA ALA A 300 -10.63 6.21 -2.48
C ALA A 300 -11.26 4.93 -3.05
N ILE A 301 -10.53 4.23 -3.92
CA ILE A 301 -10.99 3.01 -4.56
C ILE A 301 -11.24 1.92 -3.52
N TYR A 302 -10.33 1.75 -2.56
CA TYR A 302 -10.52 0.83 -1.45
C TYR A 302 -11.78 1.17 -0.64
N GLY A 303 -12.00 2.46 -0.37
CA GLY A 303 -13.16 2.99 0.34
C GLY A 303 -14.49 2.73 -0.36
N ASP A 304 -14.52 2.83 -1.68
CA ASP A 304 -15.72 2.61 -2.47
C ASP A 304 -15.97 1.11 -2.69
N ILE A 305 -14.92 0.33 -2.98
CA ILE A 305 -15.05 -1.13 -3.15
C ILE A 305 -15.43 -1.80 -1.83
N LYS A 306 -14.83 -1.43 -0.69
CA LYS A 306 -15.23 -2.00 0.60
C LYS A 306 -16.71 -1.71 0.89
N LYS A 307 -17.20 -0.52 0.53
CA LYS A 307 -18.61 -0.15 0.70
C LYS A 307 -19.49 -0.98 -0.23
N ALA A 308 -19.15 -1.10 -1.50
CA ALA A 308 -19.87 -1.93 -2.47
C ALA A 308 -19.90 -3.42 -2.07
N LEU A 309 -18.82 -3.92 -1.47
CA LEU A 309 -18.73 -5.27 -0.93
C LEU A 309 -19.36 -5.40 0.46
N GLY A 310 -19.92 -4.35 1.06
CA GLY A 310 -20.49 -4.40 2.42
C GLY A 310 -19.46 -4.67 3.54
N ALA A 311 -18.17 -4.45 3.29
CA ALA A 311 -17.08 -4.56 4.26
C ALA A 311 -16.88 -3.23 4.99
N THR A 312 -17.87 -2.85 5.81
CA THR A 312 -17.83 -1.62 6.62
C THR A 312 -17.72 -1.88 8.12
N GLY A 313 -17.73 -3.15 8.54
CA GLY A 313 -17.79 -3.59 9.94
C GLY A 313 -16.44 -3.93 10.60
N GLY A 314 -15.33 -3.35 10.14
CA GLY A 314 -14.03 -3.52 10.79
C GLY A 314 -14.05 -2.96 12.23
N ILE A 315 -13.21 -3.51 13.11
CA ILE A 315 -13.09 -3.00 14.48
C ILE A 315 -12.35 -1.64 14.42
N GLU A 316 -13.09 -0.56 14.67
CA GLU A 316 -12.54 0.77 14.87
C GLU A 316 -12.08 0.88 16.34
N ILE A 317 -10.78 1.09 16.57
CA ILE A 317 -10.24 1.36 17.91
C ILE A 317 -10.53 2.85 18.20
N LYS A 318 -11.66 3.16 18.84
CA LYS A 318 -12.06 4.54 19.19
C LYS A 318 -11.45 4.95 20.52
#